data_AF-A0A817N711-F1
#
_entry.id   AF-A0A817N711-F1
#
_cell.length_a   1.000
_cell.length_b   1.000
_cell.length_c   1.000
_cell.angle_alpha   90.00
_cell.angle_beta   90.00
_cell.angle_gamma   90.00
#
_symmetry.space_group_name_H-M   'P 1'
#
loop_
_entity.id
_entity.type
_entity.pdbx_description
1 polymer ?
#
loop_
_entity_poly.entity_id
_entity_poly.type
_entity_poly.pdbx_seq_one_letter_code
_entity_poly.pdbx_strand_id
1 'polypeptide(L)'
;MPRQLIPGNHSLHTIFRNPPYKDIVKPYCDGLWMEFGVFRGGSISHIAKWKTTFCGNKSERVYGFDTFSGLPTDWRPGFGRGTFHFS
;
A
#
# COMPACT_ATOMS: atom_id res chain seq x y z
N MET A 1 14.97 8.72 -27.16
CA MET A 1 15.29 7.27 -27.24
C MET A 1 15.05 6.66 -25.86
N PRO A 2 14.09 5.73 -25.65
CA PRO A 2 14.00 5.03 -24.37
C PRO A 2 15.15 4.03 -24.26
N ARG A 3 15.86 4.05 -23.13
CA ARG A 3 16.97 3.15 -22.84
C ARG A 3 16.43 1.74 -22.58
N GLN A 4 16.75 0.80 -23.44
CA GLN A 4 16.33 -0.59 -23.33
C GLN A 4 17.06 -1.26 -22.15
N LEU A 5 16.31 -1.81 -21.20
CA LEU A 5 16.85 -2.47 -20.02
C LEU A 5 17.32 -3.88 -20.39
N ILE A 6 18.61 -4.17 -20.17
CA ILE A 6 19.19 -5.50 -20.40
C ILE A 6 19.04 -6.31 -19.11
N PRO A 7 18.39 -7.49 -19.12
CA PRO A 7 18.24 -8.31 -17.92
C PRO A 7 19.60 -8.91 -17.54
N GLY A 8 20.06 -8.70 -16.30
CA GLY A 8 21.11 -9.58 -15.76
C GLY A 8 22.02 -9.09 -14.64
N ASN A 9 22.07 -7.81 -14.23
CA ASN A 9 23.08 -7.44 -13.22
C ASN A 9 22.81 -6.20 -12.36
N HIS A 10 21.56 -5.93 -11.97
CA HIS A 10 21.27 -4.80 -11.09
C HIS A 10 21.22 -5.22 -9.63
N SER A 11 22.14 -4.70 -8.82
CA SER A 11 22.05 -4.74 -7.36
C SER A 11 20.70 -4.18 -6.91
N LEU A 12 20.08 -4.80 -5.90
CA LEU A 12 18.82 -4.32 -5.29
C LEU A 12 18.86 -2.82 -4.98
N HIS A 13 20.05 -2.31 -4.63
CA HIS A 13 20.27 -0.90 -4.34
C HIS A 13 20.03 0.05 -5.54
N THR A 14 20.18 -0.42 -6.78
CA THR A 14 19.93 0.33 -8.01
C THR A 14 18.44 0.37 -8.37
N ILE A 15 17.68 -0.67 -8.01
CA ILE A 15 16.24 -0.76 -8.25
C ILE A 15 15.48 0.33 -7.49
N PHE A 16 15.91 0.67 -6.27
CA PHE A 16 15.20 1.60 -5.39
C PHE A 16 15.69 3.05 -5.43
N ARG A 17 16.85 3.35 -6.04
CA ARG A 17 17.40 4.72 -6.07
C ARG A 17 17.02 5.53 -7.31
N ASN A 18 16.63 4.89 -8.40
CA ASN A 18 16.16 5.57 -9.60
C ASN A 18 15.05 4.73 -10.25
N PRO A 19 13.84 4.78 -9.69
CA PRO A 19 12.76 3.95 -10.19
C PRO A 19 12.40 4.49 -11.61
N PRO A 20 12.33 3.66 -12.68
CA PRO A 20 11.93 4.09 -14.04
C PRO A 20 10.47 4.58 -14.11
N TYR A 21 9.83 4.63 -12.95
CA TYR A 21 8.49 5.03 -12.57
C TYR A 21 8.16 6.52 -12.76
N LYS A 22 8.80 7.20 -13.73
CA LYS A 22 8.27 8.51 -14.18
C LYS A 22 6.82 8.38 -14.71
N ASP A 23 6.41 7.16 -15.05
CA ASP A 23 5.07 6.80 -15.47
C ASP A 23 4.29 6.02 -14.39
N ILE A 24 4.60 6.16 -13.08
CA ILE A 24 3.66 5.72 -12.03
C ILE A 24 2.31 6.31 -12.40
N VAL A 25 1.33 5.43 -12.65
CA VAL A 25 -0.05 5.81 -12.88
C VAL A 25 -0.42 6.74 -11.74
N LYS A 26 -0.54 8.03 -12.05
CA LYS A 26 -0.93 9.02 -11.07
C LYS A 26 -2.29 8.56 -10.53
N PRO A 27 -2.44 8.42 -9.21
CA PRO A 27 -3.69 7.93 -8.67
C PRO A 27 -4.82 8.91 -9.02
N TYR A 28 -6.02 8.38 -9.25
CA TYR A 28 -7.20 9.20 -9.42
C TYR A 28 -7.54 9.88 -8.08
N CYS A 29 -7.28 11.19 -8.00
CA CYS A 29 -7.35 11.91 -6.74
C CYS A 29 -8.78 12.09 -6.23
N ASP A 30 -9.73 12.37 -7.13
CA ASP A 30 -11.13 12.67 -6.78
C ASP A 30 -11.94 11.40 -6.39
N GLY A 31 -11.27 10.25 -6.25
CA GLY A 31 -11.88 8.98 -5.85
C GLY A 31 -11.92 8.74 -4.34
N LEU A 32 -12.60 7.67 -3.93
CA LEU A 32 -12.55 7.14 -2.58
C LEU A 32 -11.28 6.30 -2.36
N TRP A 33 -10.57 6.57 -1.28
CA TRP A 33 -9.39 5.82 -0.86
C TRP A 33 -9.77 4.97 0.35
N MET A 34 -9.69 3.64 0.21
CA MET A 34 -10.17 2.71 1.22
C MET A 34 -9.20 1.56 1.45
N GLU A 35 -9.12 1.08 2.67
CA GLU A 35 -8.43 -0.16 3.06
C GLU A 35 -9.41 -1.08 3.81
N PHE A 36 -9.43 -2.36 3.43
CA PHE A 36 -10.22 -3.41 4.09
C PHE A 36 -9.26 -4.40 4.76
N GLY A 37 -9.29 -4.45 6.09
CA GLY A 37 -8.29 -5.12 6.91
C GLY A 37 -7.09 -4.21 7.19
N VAL A 38 -7.20 -3.39 8.24
CA VAL A 38 -6.24 -2.34 8.63
C VAL A 38 -5.19 -2.84 9.61
N PHE A 39 -5.57 -3.77 10.48
CA PHE A 39 -4.77 -4.30 11.58
C PHE A 39 -4.14 -3.17 12.43
N ARG A 40 -2.83 -2.92 12.27
CA ARG A 40 -2.06 -1.89 13.00
C ARG A 40 -1.92 -0.57 12.25
N GLY A 41 -2.52 -0.44 11.06
CA GLY A 41 -2.54 0.81 10.29
C GLY A 41 -1.23 1.17 9.58
N GLY A 42 -0.32 0.22 9.39
CA GLY A 42 0.92 0.45 8.65
C GLY A 42 0.63 0.86 7.20
N SER A 43 -0.16 0.05 6.49
CA SER A 43 -0.54 0.29 5.11
C SER A 43 -1.37 1.56 4.96
N ILE A 44 -2.41 1.78 5.77
CA ILE A 44 -3.26 2.97 5.67
C ILE A 44 -2.48 4.28 5.83
N SER A 45 -1.46 4.26 6.70
CA SER A 45 -0.56 5.40 6.90
C SER A 45 0.28 5.67 5.66
N HIS A 46 0.76 4.63 4.98
CA HIS A 46 1.47 4.76 3.70
C HIS A 46 0.54 5.28 2.59
N ILE A 47 -0.70 4.79 2.54
CA ILE A 47 -1.72 5.23 1.58
C ILE A 47 -2.00 6.74 1.76
N ALA A 48 -2.18 7.20 3.01
CA ALA A 48 -2.39 8.61 3.31
C ALA A 48 -1.20 9.50 2.87
N LYS A 49 0.04 9.08 3.16
CA LYS A 49 1.26 9.78 2.70
C LYS A 49 1.32 9.85 1.17
N TRP A 50 1.05 8.73 0.50
CA TRP A 50 1.02 8.66 -0.95
C TRP A 50 -0.01 9.65 -1.52
N LYS A 51 -1.23 9.66 -0.97
CA LYS A 51 -2.26 10.60 -1.39
C LYS A 51 -1.80 12.04 -1.26
N THR A 52 -1.21 12.42 -0.12
CA THR A 52 -0.65 13.77 0.08
C THR A 52 0.42 14.09 -0.96
N THR A 53 1.34 13.16 -1.26
CA THR A 53 2.41 13.36 -2.24
C THR A 53 1.89 13.59 -3.66
N PHE A 54 0.88 12.85 -4.10
CA PHE A 54 0.45 12.85 -5.52
C PHE A 54 -0.81 13.68 -5.81
N CYS A 55 -1.65 13.91 -4.80
CA CYS A 55 -2.92 14.62 -4.92
C CYS A 55 -2.95 15.99 -4.19
N GLY A 56 -1.89 16.30 -3.43
CA GLY A 56 -1.79 17.53 -2.64
C GLY A 56 -2.74 17.55 -1.44
N ASN A 57 -3.08 18.75 -0.96
CA ASN A 57 -3.94 18.96 0.21
C ASN A 57 -5.45 18.87 -0.10
N LYS A 58 -5.86 18.12 -1.13
CA LYS A 58 -7.29 17.84 -1.34
C LYS A 58 -7.83 17.09 -0.12
N SER A 59 -8.94 17.58 0.42
CA SER A 59 -9.57 17.19 1.70
C SER A 59 -10.12 15.76 1.73
N GLU A 60 -9.80 14.92 0.75
CA GLU A 60 -10.39 13.59 0.65
C GLU A 60 -9.72 12.65 1.67
N ARG A 61 -10.52 12.05 2.55
CA ARG A 61 -10.06 11.13 3.59
C ARG A 61 -9.57 9.79 2.99
N VAL A 62 -8.80 9.05 3.78
CA VAL A 62 -8.55 7.62 3.57
C VAL A 62 -9.35 6.87 4.63
N TYR A 63 -10.18 5.93 4.21
CA TYR A 63 -11.07 5.18 5.10
C TYR A 63 -10.52 3.79 5.36
N GLY A 64 -10.40 3.41 6.63
CA GLY A 64 -9.98 2.07 7.04
C GLY A 64 -11.14 1.30 7.63
N PHE A 65 -11.37 0.08 7.15
CA PHE A 65 -12.38 -0.83 7.67
C PHE A 65 -11.70 -2.06 8.26
N ASP A 66 -11.88 -2.28 9.55
CA ASP A 66 -11.45 -3.50 10.22
C ASP A 66 -12.40 -3.82 11.37
N THR A 67 -12.49 -5.09 11.70
CA THR A 67 -13.10 -5.57 12.94
C THR A 67 -12.25 -5.23 14.17
N PHE A 68 -10.94 -5.06 13.98
CA PHE A 68 -9.89 -4.94 15.00
C PHE A 68 -9.77 -6.14 15.96
N SER A 69 -10.71 -7.09 15.91
CA SER A 69 -10.69 -8.35 16.66
C SER A 69 -10.04 -9.51 15.88
N GLY A 70 -9.52 -9.25 14.68
CA GLY A 70 -9.00 -10.27 13.78
C GLY A 70 -10.12 -11.06 13.10
N LEU A 71 -9.76 -12.08 12.33
CA LEU A 71 -10.73 -12.83 11.54
C LEU A 71 -11.68 -13.64 12.45
N PRO A 72 -13.00 -13.67 12.13
CA PRO A 72 -14.00 -14.41 12.90
C PRO A 72 -13.88 -15.93 12.72
N THR A 73 -13.11 -16.39 11.74
CA THR A 73 -12.84 -17.79 11.44
C THR A 73 -11.36 -17.99 11.18
N ASP A 74 -10.93 -19.24 11.14
CA ASP A 74 -9.59 -19.58 10.68
C ASP A 74 -9.40 -19.08 9.25
N TRP A 75 -8.19 -18.61 8.95
CA TRP A 75 -7.88 -18.06 7.63
C TRP A 75 -7.33 -19.13 6.69
N ARG A 76 -6.29 -19.81 7.17
CA ARG A 76 -5.53 -20.85 6.46
C ARG A 76 -4.77 -21.68 7.50
N PRO A 77 -4.26 -22.88 7.15
CA PRO A 77 -3.47 -23.68 8.08
C PRO A 77 -2.35 -22.87 8.75
N GLY A 78 -2.25 -22.98 10.08
CA GLY A 78 -1.30 -22.22 10.90
C GLY A 78 -1.73 -20.79 11.26
N PHE A 79 -2.89 -20.32 10.79
CA PHE A 79 -3.44 -18.99 11.09
C PHE A 79 -4.90 -19.13 11.54
N GLY A 80 -5.07 -19.49 12.81
CA GLY A 80 -6.37 -19.64 13.43
C GLY A 80 -7.05 -18.30 13.73
N ARG A 81 -8.32 -18.36 14.12
CA ARG A 81 -9.09 -17.21 14.65
C ARG A 81 -8.27 -16.39 15.65
N GLY A 82 -8.36 -15.07 15.57
CA GLY A 82 -7.67 -14.16 16.48
C GLY A 82 -6.18 -13.94 16.19
N THR A 83 -5.59 -14.63 15.21
CA THR A 83 -4.16 -14.44 14.84
C THR A 83 -3.87 -12.99 14.38
N PHE A 84 -4.87 -12.30 13.86
CA PHE A 84 -4.78 -10.91 13.40
C PHE A 84 -5.49 -9.92 14.34
N HIS A 85 -5.63 -10.27 15.63
CA HIS A 85 -6.16 -9.37 16.64
C HIS A 85 -5.15 -8.24 16.92
N PHE A 86 -5.63 -6.99 17.05
CA PHE A 86 -4.71 -5.85 17.13
C PHE A 86 -3.97 -5.72 18.48
N SER A 87 -4.58 -6.23 19.56
CA SER A 87 -4.07 -6.13 20.95
C SER A 87 -2.84 -7.00 21.23
#